data_AF-A0A1Q5QYK5-F1
#
_entry.id   AF-A0A1Q5QYK5-F1
#
_cell.length_a   1.000
_cell.length_b   1.000
_cell.length_c   1.000
_cell.angle_alpha   90.00
_cell.angle_beta   90.00
_cell.angle_gamma   90.00
#
_symmetry.space_group_name_H-M   'P 1'
#
loop_
_entity.id
_entity.type
_entity.pdbx_description
1 polymer ?
#
loop_
_entity_poly.entity_id
_entity_poly.type
_entity_poly.pdbx_seq_one_letter_code
_entity_poly.pdbx_strand_id
1 'polypeptide(L)'
;MAMLAGVAIGAIAVQGLHAQGAKLKAYSVSESEVLDASALAAYLPAARKAIDAAHGRALRTAAGRVVQIEGGPAPKSVGIVEWDSLDEAVAFYKSKAWTDLAPQREKAVKVAQRYVVEVEK
;
A
#
# COMPACT_ATOMS: atom_id res chain seq x y z
N MET A 1 10.76 -24.31 -57.87
CA MET A 1 10.42 -22.91 -57.55
C MET A 1 10.38 -22.77 -56.04
N ALA A 2 11.26 -21.93 -55.53
CA ALA A 2 11.38 -21.58 -54.12
C ALA A 2 10.33 -20.51 -53.75
N MET A 3 9.87 -20.52 -52.50
CA MET A 3 9.66 -19.34 -51.65
C MET A 3 9.34 -19.84 -50.24
N LEU A 4 10.22 -19.51 -49.29
CA LEU A 4 10.13 -19.84 -47.87
C LEU A 4 8.99 -19.08 -47.19
N ALA A 5 8.30 -19.75 -46.27
CA ALA A 5 7.33 -19.14 -45.37
C ALA A 5 8.02 -18.09 -44.49
N GLY A 6 7.62 -16.83 -44.65
CA GLY A 6 8.09 -15.72 -43.83
C GLY A 6 7.52 -15.78 -42.42
N VAL A 7 8.43 -15.82 -41.44
CA VAL A 7 8.17 -15.80 -40.00
C VAL A 7 7.55 -14.45 -39.59
N ALA A 8 6.28 -14.46 -39.19
CA ALA A 8 5.61 -13.34 -38.55
C ALA A 8 5.92 -13.29 -37.03
N ILE A 9 7.20 -13.13 -36.68
CA ILE A 9 7.63 -12.90 -35.28
C ILE A 9 8.26 -11.51 -35.24
N GLY A 10 7.40 -10.50 -35.15
CA GLY A 10 7.83 -9.10 -35.01
C GLY A 10 6.84 -8.24 -34.24
N ALA A 11 5.54 -8.53 -34.36
CA ALA A 11 4.50 -7.74 -33.69
C ALA A 11 4.34 -8.06 -32.18
N ILE A 12 4.68 -9.28 -31.74
CA ILE A 12 4.47 -9.70 -30.34
C ILE A 12 5.55 -9.10 -29.41
N ALA A 13 6.74 -8.81 -29.92
CA ALA A 13 7.82 -8.22 -29.10
C ALA A 13 7.54 -6.75 -28.72
N VAL A 14 6.77 -6.01 -29.51
CA VAL A 14 6.49 -4.58 -29.26
C VAL A 14 5.45 -4.38 -28.16
N GLN A 15 4.54 -5.34 -27.95
CA GLN A 15 3.54 -5.26 -26.88
C GLN A 15 4.11 -5.58 -25.49
N GLY A 16 5.20 -6.34 -25.39
CA GLY A 16 5.89 -6.61 -24.13
C GLY A 16 6.72 -5.42 -23.60
N LEU A 17 7.03 -4.44 -24.45
CA LEU A 17 7.84 -3.28 -24.10
C LEU A 17 7.00 -2.09 -23.58
N HIS A 18 5.68 -2.10 -23.77
CA HIS A 18 4.77 -1.04 -23.32
C HIS A 18 4.41 -1.07 -21.82
N ALA A 19 4.90 -2.04 -21.04
CA ALA A 19 4.68 -2.11 -19.59
C ALA A 19 5.85 -1.57 -18.74
N GLN A 20 6.82 -0.87 -19.35
CA GLN A 20 7.94 -0.23 -18.63
C GLN A 20 7.80 1.29 -18.55
N GLY A 21 6.57 1.80 -18.48
CA GLY A 21 6.36 3.14 -17.92
C GLY A 21 6.87 3.16 -16.49
N ALA A 22 7.50 4.26 -16.06
CA ALA A 22 7.88 4.42 -14.66
C ALA A 22 6.65 4.15 -13.78
N LYS A 23 6.75 3.16 -12.89
CA LYS A 23 5.68 2.86 -11.94
C LYS A 23 5.41 4.13 -11.13
N LEU A 24 4.15 4.58 -11.12
CA LEU A 24 3.75 5.72 -10.32
C LEU A 24 3.74 5.28 -8.86
N LYS A 25 4.23 6.15 -7.98
CA LYS A 25 4.13 5.90 -6.54
C LYS A 25 2.67 5.77 -6.14
N ALA A 26 2.42 5.02 -5.08
CA ALA A 26 1.11 4.93 -4.46
C ALA A 26 1.20 5.12 -2.95
N TYR A 27 0.10 5.57 -2.36
CA TYR A 27 -0.02 5.82 -0.93
C TYR A 27 -1.20 5.05 -0.38
N SER A 28 -0.94 4.15 0.55
CA SER A 28 -2.01 3.56 1.33
C SER A 28 -2.30 4.40 2.55
N VAL A 29 -3.56 4.76 2.73
CA VAL A 29 -4.06 5.53 3.85
C VAL A 29 -4.98 4.65 4.68
N SER A 30 -4.79 4.61 5.99
CA SER A 30 -5.73 4.00 6.91
C SER A 30 -6.18 4.98 7.97
N GLU A 31 -7.48 5.13 8.10
CA GLU A 31 -8.12 5.94 9.11
C GLU A 31 -8.72 5.01 10.17
N SER A 32 -8.48 5.32 11.43
CA SER A 32 -8.83 4.39 12.51
C SER A 32 -9.17 5.12 13.81
N GLU A 33 -10.03 4.47 14.59
CA GLU A 33 -10.22 4.76 16.00
C GLU A 33 -9.16 4.02 16.82
N VAL A 34 -8.58 4.68 17.81
CA VAL A 34 -7.66 4.05 18.77
C VAL A 34 -8.49 3.41 19.88
N LEU A 35 -8.36 2.09 20.03
CA LEU A 35 -9.03 1.32 21.08
C LEU A 35 -8.16 1.22 22.33
N ASP A 36 -6.85 1.00 22.15
CA ASP A 36 -5.86 0.93 23.22
C ASP A 36 -4.52 1.49 22.74
N ALA A 37 -4.04 2.55 23.40
CA ALA A 37 -2.81 3.25 23.03
C ALA A 37 -1.54 2.42 23.28
N SER A 38 -1.53 1.58 24.32
CA SER A 38 -0.40 0.70 24.64
C SER A 38 -0.31 -0.45 23.64
N ALA A 39 -1.44 -1.03 23.28
CA ALA A 39 -1.52 -2.04 22.22
C ALA A 39 -1.11 -1.45 20.87
N LEU A 40 -1.50 -0.20 20.56
CA LEU A 40 -1.04 0.50 19.37
C LEU A 40 0.48 0.69 19.37
N ALA A 41 1.06 1.16 20.48
CA ALA A 41 2.51 1.33 20.60
C ALA A 41 3.27 0.01 20.41
N ALA A 42 2.74 -1.11 20.93
CA ALA A 42 3.32 -2.44 20.77
C ALA A 42 3.16 -3.00 19.34
N TYR A 43 2.05 -2.70 18.67
CA TYR A 43 1.73 -3.17 17.32
C TYR A 43 2.54 -2.45 16.23
N LEU A 44 2.73 -1.14 16.34
CA LEU A 44 3.34 -0.31 15.29
C LEU A 44 4.73 -0.77 14.83
N PRO A 45 5.66 -1.21 15.70
CA PRO A 45 6.96 -1.73 15.27
C PRO A 45 6.83 -2.96 14.36
N ALA A 46 5.92 -3.90 14.68
CA ALA A 46 5.71 -5.10 13.86
C ALA A 46 5.09 -4.76 12.50
N ALA A 47 4.10 -3.85 12.48
CA ALA A 47 3.51 -3.37 11.24
C ALA A 47 4.54 -2.69 10.33
N ARG A 48 5.35 -1.79 10.88
CA ARG A 48 6.41 -1.08 10.14
C ARG A 48 7.44 -2.04 9.58
N LYS A 49 7.89 -3.02 10.38
CA LYS A 49 8.82 -4.05 9.91
C LYS A 49 8.24 -4.86 8.73
N ALA A 50 6.95 -5.23 8.78
CA ALA A 50 6.30 -5.95 7.68
C ALA A 50 6.18 -5.07 6.42
N ILE A 51 5.85 -3.80 6.58
CA ILE A 51 5.79 -2.81 5.50
C ILE A 51 7.16 -2.64 4.84
N ASP A 52 8.21 -2.39 5.63
CA ASP A 52 9.57 -2.16 5.15
C ASP A 52 10.12 -3.40 4.42
N ALA A 53 9.80 -4.61 4.91
CA ALA A 53 10.17 -5.87 4.26
C ALA A 53 9.46 -6.08 2.90
N ALA A 54 8.34 -5.39 2.67
CA ALA A 54 7.63 -5.38 1.40
C ALA A 54 7.95 -4.14 0.55
N HIS A 55 9.06 -3.45 0.84
CA HIS A 55 9.52 -2.22 0.16
C HIS A 55 8.60 -1.00 0.33
N GLY A 56 7.55 -1.09 1.16
CA GLY A 56 6.77 0.07 1.55
C GLY A 56 7.54 0.94 2.54
N ARG A 57 7.18 2.23 2.60
CA ARG A 57 7.79 3.21 3.52
C ARG A 57 6.72 3.82 4.41
N ALA A 58 6.66 3.35 5.66
CA ALA A 58 5.71 3.91 6.63
C ALA A 58 6.11 5.34 7.02
N LEU A 59 5.24 6.33 6.76
CA LEU A 59 5.51 7.75 7.02
C LEU A 59 5.34 8.15 8.50
N ARG A 60 5.30 7.17 9.41
CA ARG A 60 5.25 7.35 10.87
C ARG A 60 4.07 8.20 11.39
N THR A 61 2.96 8.27 10.66
CA THR A 61 1.79 9.10 11.02
C THR A 61 0.78 8.45 11.97
N ALA A 62 0.75 7.11 12.09
CA ALA A 62 -0.31 6.38 12.79
C ALA A 62 -0.43 6.63 14.31
N ALA A 63 0.57 7.25 14.93
CA ALA A 63 0.52 7.70 16.33
C ALA A 63 0.72 9.23 16.43
N GLY A 64 0.61 9.93 15.31
CA GLY A 64 0.76 11.38 15.24
C GLY A 64 -0.51 12.11 15.64
N ARG A 65 -0.37 13.41 15.91
CA ARG A 65 -1.50 14.30 16.14
C ARG A 65 -2.22 14.58 14.82
N VAL A 66 -3.53 14.35 14.80
CA VAL A 66 -4.41 14.75 13.69
C VAL A 66 -5.12 16.05 14.08
N VAL A 67 -5.16 17.00 13.16
CA VAL A 67 -5.86 18.29 13.33
C VAL A 67 -6.91 18.40 12.24
N GLN A 68 -8.17 18.58 12.62
CA GLN A 68 -9.23 18.87 11.67
C GLN A 68 -9.07 20.31 11.15
N ILE A 69 -9.17 20.48 9.82
CA ILE A 69 -9.09 21.79 9.17
C ILE A 69 -10.48 22.22 8.68
N GLU A 70 -11.13 21.38 7.88
CA GLU A 70 -12.47 21.61 7.33
C GLU A 70 -13.25 20.29 7.17
N GLY A 71 -14.57 20.38 7.00
CA GLY A 71 -15.44 19.21 6.79
C GLY A 71 -15.77 18.45 8.07
N GLY A 72 -16.01 17.14 7.92
CA GLY A 72 -16.40 16.23 9.01
C GLY A 72 -15.31 15.99 10.05
N PRO A 73 -15.63 15.23 11.12
CA PRO A 73 -14.67 14.95 12.19
C PRO A 73 -13.43 14.24 11.65
N ALA A 74 -12.24 14.69 12.06
CA ALA A 74 -11.00 14.05 11.69
C ALA A 74 -10.82 12.70 12.41
N PRO A 75 -10.24 11.68 11.75
CA PRO A 75 -9.94 10.40 12.39
C PRO A 75 -8.91 10.55 13.52
N LYS A 76 -9.00 9.70 14.55
CA LYS A 76 -8.07 9.74 15.70
C LYS A 76 -6.68 9.21 15.40
N SER A 77 -6.55 8.36 14.38
CA SER A 77 -5.29 7.77 13.91
C SER A 77 -5.29 7.68 12.39
N VAL A 78 -4.22 8.16 11.76
CA VAL A 78 -4.02 8.06 10.30
C VAL A 78 -2.67 7.43 10.01
N GLY A 79 -2.68 6.23 9.40
CA GLY A 79 -1.47 5.58 8.90
C GLY A 79 -1.29 5.85 7.41
N ILE A 80 -0.14 6.41 7.02
CA ILE A 80 0.23 6.61 5.61
C ILE A 80 1.50 5.80 5.31
N VAL A 81 1.46 5.06 4.21
CA VAL A 81 2.61 4.30 3.68
C VAL A 81 2.77 4.65 2.21
N GLU A 82 3.99 5.01 1.82
CA GLU A 82 4.39 5.18 0.42
C GLU A 82 4.85 3.84 -0.17
N TRP A 83 4.48 3.58 -1.42
CA TRP A 83 4.80 2.38 -2.19
C TRP A 83 5.34 2.78 -3.55
N ASP A 84 6.17 1.92 -4.14
CA ASP A 84 6.71 2.15 -5.50
C ASP A 84 5.68 1.87 -6.59
N SER A 85 4.59 1.15 -6.28
CA SER A 85 3.40 1.06 -7.14
C SER A 85 2.11 0.73 -6.38
N LEU A 86 0.97 0.95 -7.04
CA LEU A 86 -0.34 0.51 -6.58
C LEU A 86 -0.40 -1.01 -6.37
N ASP A 87 0.17 -1.78 -7.30
CA ASP A 87 0.17 -3.25 -7.25
C ASP A 87 0.92 -3.80 -6.03
N GLU A 88 2.06 -3.19 -5.68
CA GLU A 88 2.86 -3.60 -4.52
C GLU A 88 2.10 -3.33 -3.21
N ALA A 89 1.44 -2.17 -3.11
CA ALA A 89 0.58 -1.86 -1.97
C ALA A 89 -0.57 -2.88 -1.82
N VAL A 90 -1.28 -3.17 -2.92
CA VAL A 90 -2.41 -4.11 -2.91
C VAL A 90 -1.95 -5.52 -2.57
N ALA A 91 -0.82 -5.97 -3.12
CA ALA A 91 -0.23 -7.26 -2.81
C ALA A 91 0.14 -7.37 -1.33
N PHE A 92 0.75 -6.33 -0.75
CA PHE A 92 1.09 -6.31 0.67
C PHE A 92 -0.14 -6.46 1.57
N TYR A 93 -1.20 -5.68 1.35
CA TYR A 93 -2.39 -5.72 2.22
C TYR A 93 -3.21 -7.01 2.08
N LYS A 94 -3.02 -7.77 1.00
CA LYS A 94 -3.60 -9.12 0.81
C LYS A 94 -2.68 -10.25 1.31
N SER A 95 -1.45 -9.94 1.69
CA SER A 95 -0.45 -10.93 2.08
C SER A 95 -0.69 -11.51 3.47
N LYS A 96 -0.13 -12.71 3.70
CA LYS A 96 -0.09 -13.32 5.04
C LYS A 96 0.67 -12.44 6.05
N ALA A 97 1.73 -11.76 5.61
CA ALA A 97 2.51 -10.87 6.47
C ALA A 97 1.64 -9.74 7.07
N TRP A 98 0.64 -9.28 6.33
CA TRP A 98 -0.32 -8.31 6.83
C TRP A 98 -1.45 -8.94 7.64
N THR A 99 -2.04 -10.04 7.16
CA THR A 99 -3.21 -10.66 7.84
C THR A 99 -2.85 -11.31 9.17
N ASP A 100 -1.63 -11.83 9.33
CA ASP A 100 -1.12 -12.37 10.60
C ASP A 100 -1.08 -11.32 11.73
N LEU A 101 -1.00 -10.03 11.37
CA LEU A 101 -1.00 -8.93 12.32
C LEU A 101 -2.39 -8.56 12.82
N ALA A 102 -3.47 -9.11 12.24
CA ALA A 102 -4.84 -8.77 12.57
C ALA A 102 -5.16 -8.86 14.08
N PRO A 103 -4.77 -9.92 14.82
CA PRO A 103 -5.09 -10.02 16.25
C PRO A 103 -4.45 -8.91 17.11
N GLN A 104 -3.26 -8.41 16.73
CA GLN A 104 -2.62 -7.30 17.44
C GLN A 104 -3.26 -5.97 17.03
N ARG A 105 -3.49 -5.78 15.72
CA ARG A 105 -4.13 -4.59 15.16
C ARG A 105 -5.52 -4.37 15.74
N GLU A 106 -6.34 -5.41 15.85
CA GLU A 106 -7.74 -5.32 16.30
C GLU A 106 -7.87 -5.03 17.79
N LYS A 107 -6.83 -5.32 18.59
CA LYS A 107 -6.73 -4.83 19.98
C LYS A 107 -6.36 -3.35 20.03
N ALA A 108 -5.52 -2.90 19.10
CA ALA A 108 -5.00 -1.54 19.08
C ALA A 108 -6.01 -0.53 18.49
N VAL A 109 -6.64 -0.88 17.37
CA VAL A 109 -7.44 0.05 16.56
C VAL A 109 -8.64 -0.61 15.92
N LYS A 110 -9.70 0.17 15.71
CA LYS A 110 -10.79 -0.15 14.79
C LYS A 110 -10.56 0.63 13.50
N VAL A 111 -10.25 -0.07 12.42
CA VAL A 111 -10.06 0.54 11.10
C VAL A 111 -11.43 0.98 10.56
N ALA A 112 -11.60 2.27 10.32
CA ALA A 112 -12.81 2.81 9.68
C ALA A 112 -12.73 2.62 8.17
N GLN A 113 -11.58 2.98 7.59
CA GLN A 113 -11.29 2.75 6.18
C GLN A 113 -9.79 2.54 5.94
N ARG A 114 -9.49 1.78 4.90
CA ARG A 114 -8.15 1.70 4.31
C ARG A 114 -8.28 1.65 2.80
N TYR A 115 -7.55 2.51 2.12
CA TYR A 115 -7.53 2.62 0.67
C TYR A 115 -6.10 2.87 0.19
N VAL A 116 -5.87 2.70 -1.11
CA VAL A 116 -4.61 3.02 -1.77
C VAL A 116 -4.89 4.00 -2.90
N VAL A 117 -4.10 5.06 -2.99
CA VAL A 117 -4.20 6.09 -4.03
C VAL A 117 -2.89 6.12 -4.80
N GLU A 118 -2.95 6.01 -6.12
CA GLU A 118 -1.79 6.18 -7.00
C GLU A 118 -1.60 7.66 -7.34
N VAL A 119 -0.36 8.08 -7.56
CA VAL A 119 -0.05 9.44 -8.05
C VAL A 119 -0.62 9.63 -9.45
N GLU A 120 -1.11 10.83 -9.77
CA GLU A 120 -1.57 11.17 -11.12
C GLU A 120 -0.42 11.20 -12.14
N LYS A 121 -0.76 11.10 -13.43
CA LYS A 121 0.22 11.14 -14.53
C LYS A 121 0.52 12.56 -14.99
#